data_AF-A0A1D2UJ08-F1
#
_entry.id   AF-A0A1D2UJ08-F1
#
_cell.length_a   1.000
_cell.length_b   1.000
_cell.length_c   1.000
_cell.angle_alpha   90.00
_cell.angle_beta   90.00
_cell.angle_gamma   90.00
#
_symmetry.space_group_name_H-M   'P 1'
#
loop_
_entity.id
_entity.type
_entity.pdbx_description
1 polymer ?
#
loop_
_entity_poly.entity_id
_entity_poly.type
_entity_poly.pdbx_seq_one_letter_code
_entity_poly.pdbx_strand_id
1 'polypeptide(L)'
;MQLFRLDHFAAHLNETFRVDIEHEKVPFVLVEARPLPSKPIAGMMREPFSLLFRNEAAILFPQRTYGMKHDVLGEFGIFLVPIARDREGFIYQAVFN
;
A
#
# COMPACT_ATOMS: atom_id res chain seq x y z
N MET A 1 -12.26 -11.79 4.85
CA MET A 1 -11.83 -10.79 3.84
C MET A 1 -12.16 -9.43 4.40
N GLN A 2 -11.16 -8.64 4.79
CA GLN A 2 -11.36 -7.34 5.43
C GLN A 2 -11.61 -6.27 4.34
N LEU A 3 -12.70 -5.50 4.48
CA LEU A 3 -12.97 -4.38 3.57
C LEU A 3 -12.22 -3.14 4.06
N PHE A 4 -11.20 -2.76 3.29
CA PHE A 4 -10.39 -1.58 3.57
C PHE A 4 -10.99 -0.32 2.94
N ARG A 5 -10.94 0.79 3.67
CA ARG A 5 -11.34 2.13 3.23
C ARG A 5 -10.18 3.11 3.41
N LEU A 6 -10.25 4.25 2.72
CA LEU A 6 -9.18 5.25 2.72
C LEU A 6 -8.85 5.76 4.13
N ASP A 7 -9.85 6.03 4.94
CA ASP A 7 -9.73 6.52 6.32
C ASP A 7 -8.96 5.57 7.23
N HIS A 8 -9.05 4.26 7.00
CA HIS A 8 -8.23 3.28 7.71
C HIS A 8 -6.72 3.48 7.49
N PHE A 9 -6.29 4.06 6.36
CA PHE A 9 -4.87 4.29 6.05
C PHE A 9 -4.44 5.75 6.18
N ALA A 10 -5.32 6.69 5.87
CA ALA A 10 -5.01 8.12 5.90
C ALA A 10 -4.55 8.60 7.29
N ALA A 11 -5.06 7.96 8.36
CA ALA A 11 -4.63 8.22 9.74
C ALA A 11 -3.19 7.77 10.04
N HIS A 12 -2.58 6.95 9.18
CA HIS A 12 -1.26 6.32 9.36
C HIS A 12 -0.25 6.80 8.30
N LEU A 13 -0.43 8.00 7.75
CA LEU A 13 0.54 8.61 6.86
C LEU A 13 1.89 8.78 7.57
N ASN A 14 2.97 8.48 6.85
CA ASN A 14 4.35 8.43 7.29
C ASN A 14 4.67 7.33 8.32
N GLU A 15 3.73 6.44 8.63
CA GLU A 15 4.01 5.25 9.44
C GLU A 15 4.60 4.12 8.59
N THR A 16 5.28 3.19 9.26
CA THR A 16 5.95 2.05 8.61
C THR A 16 5.07 0.80 8.63
N PHE A 17 4.88 0.24 7.45
CA PHE A 17 4.27 -1.06 7.22
C PHE A 17 5.37 -2.08 6.93
N ARG A 18 5.32 -3.23 7.57
CA ARG A 18 6.32 -4.30 7.41
C ARG A 18 5.83 -5.29 6.37
N VAL A 19 6.58 -5.47 5.30
CA VAL A 19 6.23 -6.32 4.15
C VAL A 19 7.07 -7.58 4.16
N ASP A 20 6.42 -8.72 3.94
CA ASP A 20 7.04 -10.03 3.98
C ASP A 20 7.71 -10.36 2.65
N ILE A 21 9.04 -10.37 2.62
CA ILE A 21 9.85 -10.62 1.43
C ILE A 21 10.93 -11.64 1.78
N GLU A 22 10.90 -12.81 1.15
CA GLU A 22 11.93 -13.85 1.30
C GLU A 22 12.29 -14.19 2.77
N HIS A 23 11.27 -14.21 3.64
CA HIS A 23 11.37 -14.43 5.10
C HIS A 23 11.89 -13.25 5.93
N GLU A 24 12.14 -12.11 5.30
CA GLU A 24 12.44 -10.84 5.98
C GLU A 24 11.20 -9.94 6.06
N LYS A 25 11.22 -9.06 7.06
CA LYS A 25 10.22 -8.00 7.25
C LYS A 25 10.83 -6.68 6.76
N VAL A 26 10.52 -6.31 5.53
CA VAL A 26 11.07 -5.13 4.87
C VAL A 26 10.19 -3.91 5.14
N PRO A 27 10.76 -2.75 5.54
CA PRO A 27 9.97 -1.56 5.83
C PRO A 27 9.48 -0.86 4.56
N PHE A 28 8.20 -0.49 4.57
CA PHE A 28 7.53 0.33 3.56
C PHE A 28 6.81 1.47 4.27
N VAL A 29 7.18 2.71 4.00
CA VAL A 29 6.56 3.90 4.62
C VAL A 29 5.39 4.34 3.78
N LEU A 30 4.21 4.52 4.37
CA LEU A 30 3.05 5.07 3.66
C LEU A 30 3.25 6.57 3.43
N VAL A 31 3.51 7.01 2.20
CA VAL A 31 3.80 8.42 1.88
C VAL A 31 2.61 9.16 1.27
N GLU A 32 1.63 8.44 0.74
CA GLU A 32 0.40 9.04 0.21
C GLU A 32 -0.78 8.09 0.41
N ALA A 33 -1.93 8.64 0.76
CA ALA A 33 -3.21 7.97 0.76
C ALA A 33 -4.24 8.96 0.19
N ARG A 34 -4.84 8.64 -0.96
CA ARG A 34 -5.77 9.57 -1.62
C ARG A 34 -6.93 8.86 -2.33
N PRO A 35 -8.10 9.49 -2.43
CA PRO A 35 -9.19 8.96 -3.24
C PRO A 35 -8.79 8.97 -4.72
N LEU A 36 -9.34 8.02 -5.48
CA LEU A 36 -9.24 8.00 -6.93
C LEU A 36 -10.53 8.52 -7.56
N PRO A 37 -10.44 9.26 -8.68
CA PRO A 37 -11.62 9.68 -9.41
C PRO A 37 -12.44 8.45 -9.83
N SER A 38 -13.71 8.43 -9.46
CA SER A 38 -14.63 7.38 -9.88
C SER A 38 -16.04 7.94 -10.03
N LYS A 39 -16.83 7.25 -10.86
CA LYS A 39 -18.27 7.46 -10.90
C LYS A 39 -18.90 6.33 -10.08
N PRO A 40 -19.84 6.61 -9.18
CA PRO A 40 -20.57 5.56 -8.49
C PRO A 40 -21.27 4.67 -9.51
N ILE A 41 -20.99 3.36 -9.47
CA ILE A 41 -21.64 2.34 -10.30
C ILE A 41 -22.34 1.37 -9.35
N ALA A 42 -23.53 0.90 -9.74
CA ALA A 42 -24.26 -0.10 -8.96
C ALA A 42 -23.38 -1.34 -8.70
N GLY A 43 -23.27 -1.75 -7.43
CA GLY A 43 -22.43 -2.88 -7.01
C GLY A 43 -21.03 -2.51 -6.52
N MET A 44 -20.65 -1.23 -6.54
CA MET A 44 -19.39 -0.77 -5.96
C MET A 44 -19.41 -0.89 -4.41
N MET A 45 -18.41 -1.58 -3.85
CA MET A 45 -18.34 -1.87 -2.40
C MET A 45 -17.71 -0.73 -1.58
N ARG A 46 -16.89 0.12 -2.22
CA ARG A 46 -16.24 1.29 -1.62
C ARG A 46 -15.88 2.33 -2.66
N GLU A 47 -15.64 3.56 -2.24
CA GLU A 47 -14.95 4.54 -3.09
C GLU A 47 -13.51 4.08 -3.31
N PRO A 48 -13.01 4.10 -4.57
CA PRO A 48 -11.67 3.67 -4.85
C PRO A 48 -10.64 4.66 -4.33
N PHE A 49 -9.50 4.14 -3.91
CA PHE A 49 -8.40 4.94 -3.41
C PHE A 49 -7.06 4.29 -3.74
N SER A 50 -6.00 5.10 -3.73
CA SER A 50 -4.64 4.63 -3.89
C SER A 50 -3.80 4.96 -2.67
N LEU A 51 -2.89 4.04 -2.37
CA LEU A 51 -1.82 4.24 -1.40
C LEU A 51 -0.48 4.23 -2.14
N LEU A 52 0.43 5.12 -1.77
CA LEU A 52 1.82 5.07 -2.18
C LEU A 52 2.71 4.74 -0.98
N PHE A 53 3.57 3.76 -1.17
CA PHE A 53 4.56 3.36 -0.19
C PHE A 53 5.96 3.61 -0.73
N ARG A 54 6.84 4.14 0.12
CA ARG A 54 8.27 4.23 -0.16
C ARG A 54 8.99 3.06 0.46
N ASN A 55 9.91 2.47 -0.29
CA ASN A 55 10.90 1.55 0.23
C ASN A 55 12.30 1.98 -0.21
N GLU A 56 13.23 1.96 0.74
CA GLU A 56 14.60 2.49 0.56
C GLU A 56 15.61 1.41 0.13
N ALA A 57 15.16 0.18 -0.14
CA ALA A 57 16.07 -0.88 -0.58
C ALA A 57 16.69 -0.52 -1.92
N ALA A 58 17.97 -0.87 -2.10
CA ALA A 58 18.69 -0.66 -3.35
C ALA A 58 18.20 -1.57 -4.51
N ILE A 59 17.37 -2.56 -4.19
CA ILE A 59 16.81 -3.53 -5.13
C ILE A 59 15.33 -3.26 -5.41
N LEU A 60 14.90 -3.62 -6.61
CA LEU A 60 13.50 -3.54 -7.01
C LEU A 60 12.76 -4.81 -6.55
N PHE A 61 11.65 -4.63 -5.83
CA PHE A 61 10.74 -5.72 -5.53
C PHE A 61 9.67 -5.85 -6.65
N PRO A 62 9.35 -7.07 -7.11
CA PRO A 62 8.45 -7.27 -8.24
C PRO A 62 7.00 -6.91 -7.91
N GLN A 63 6.19 -6.67 -8.93
CA GLN A 63 4.75 -6.52 -8.77
C GLN A 63 4.11 -7.84 -8.33
N ARG A 64 3.48 -7.88 -7.15
CA ARG A 64 2.70 -9.03 -6.66
C ARG A 64 1.92 -8.67 -5.39
N THR A 65 1.13 -9.62 -4.90
CA THR A 65 0.56 -9.57 -3.55
C THR A 65 1.61 -9.95 -2.52
N TYR A 66 1.80 -9.10 -1.52
CA TYR A 66 2.66 -9.32 -0.37
C TYR A 66 1.84 -9.48 0.91
N GLY A 67 2.38 -10.23 1.87
CA GLY A 67 1.93 -10.12 3.26
C GLY A 67 2.44 -8.81 3.84
N MET A 68 1.56 -8.04 4.46
CA MET A 68 1.88 -6.75 5.08
C MET A 68 1.33 -6.73 6.51
N LYS A 69 2.12 -6.16 7.42
CA LYS A 69 1.79 -5.98 8.83
C LYS A 69 1.88 -4.52 9.22
N HIS A 70 0.87 -4.07 9.95
CA HIS A 70 0.85 -2.79 10.65
C HIS A 70 0.38 -2.99 12.08
N ASP A 71 0.89 -2.21 13.03
CA ASP A 71 0.63 -2.44 14.46
C ASP A 71 -0.85 -2.22 14.82
N VAL A 72 -1.54 -1.29 14.12
CA VAL A 72 -2.97 -1.01 14.33
C VAL A 72 -3.88 -1.79 13.37
N LEU A 73 -3.48 -1.94 12.10
CA LEU A 73 -4.35 -2.55 11.07
C LEU A 73 -4.22 -4.08 10.99
N GLY A 74 -3.26 -4.65 11.73
CA GLY A 74 -3.00 -6.08 11.75
C GLY A 74 -2.23 -6.57 10.52
N GLU A 75 -2.42 -7.85 10.20
CA GLU A 75 -1.82 -8.51 9.04
C GLU A 75 -2.83 -8.71 7.92
N PHE A 76 -2.44 -8.37 6.69
CA PHE A 76 -3.27 -8.50 5.50
C PHE A 76 -2.43 -8.65 4.23
N GLY A 77 -3.07 -9.15 3.16
CA GLY A 77 -2.46 -9.18 1.83
C GLY A 77 -2.66 -7.84 1.10
N ILE A 78 -1.62 -7.34 0.45
CA ILE A 78 -1.66 -6.10 -0.34
C ILE A 78 -0.97 -6.30 -1.69
N PHE A 79 -1.63 -5.89 -2.77
CA PHE A 79 -1.05 -5.93 -4.11
C PHE A 79 -0.24 -4.65 -4.34
N LEU A 80 1.08 -4.79 -4.48
CA LEU A 80 2.01 -3.68 -4.69
C LEU A 80 2.57 -3.70 -6.10
N VAL A 81 2.59 -2.53 -6.74
CA VAL A 81 3.15 -2.29 -8.07
C VAL A 81 4.26 -1.24 -7.94
N PRO A 82 5.51 -1.50 -8.32
CA PRO A 82 6.52 -0.44 -8.40
C PRO A 82 6.17 0.52 -9.54
N ILE A 83 6.10 1.82 -9.26
CA ILE A 83 5.70 2.84 -10.24
C ILE A 83 6.77 3.90 -10.51
N ALA A 84 7.74 4.06 -9.61
CA ALA A 84 8.84 5.02 -9.78
C ALA A 84 10.06 4.63 -8.96
N ARG A 85 11.21 5.22 -9.34
CA ARG A 85 12.45 5.21 -8.58
C ARG A 85 12.96 6.64 -8.46
N ASP A 86 13.38 7.04 -7.27
CA ASP A 86 14.05 8.31 -7.01
C ASP A 86 15.36 8.10 -6.23
N ARG A 87 15.91 9.17 -5.66
CA ARG A 87 17.16 9.13 -4.89
C ARG A 87 17.01 8.43 -3.53
N GLU A 88 15.80 8.39 -2.98
CA GLU A 88 15.50 7.81 -1.67
C GLU A 88 15.09 6.33 -1.79
N GLY A 89 14.69 5.87 -2.97
CA GLY A 89 14.42 4.46 -3.24
C GLY A 89 13.36 4.26 -4.31
N PHE A 90 12.44 3.34 -4.06
CA PHE A 90 11.35 2.98 -4.96
C PHE A 90 9.99 3.35 -4.38
N ILE A 91 9.08 3.79 -5.24
CA ILE A 91 7.68 4.05 -4.90
C ILE A 91 6.83 2.90 -5.42
N TYR A 92 5.99 2.38 -4.53
CA TYR A 92 5.05 1.29 -4.79
C TYR A 92 3.63 1.77 -4.59
N GLN A 93 2.73 1.36 -5.47
CA GLN A 93 1.33 1.71 -5.38
C GLN A 93 0.48 0.48 -5.04
N ALA A 94 -0.50 0.67 -4.17
CA ALA A 94 -1.64 -0.21 -4.01
C ALA A 94 -2.92 0.54 -4.41
N VAL A 95 -3.77 -0.10 -5.21
CA VAL A 95 -5.08 0.44 -5.61
C VAL A 95 -6.18 -0.44 -5.05
N PHE A 96 -7.17 0.22 -4.46
CA PHE A 96 -8.31 -0.39 -3.83
C PHE A 96 -9.57 0.08 -4.56
N ASN A 97 -10.33 -0.83 -5.20
CA ASN A 97 -11.60 -0.57 -5.91
C ASN A 97 -12.85 -1.12 -5.19
#